data_AF-A0A2R6W922-F1
#
_entry.id   AF-A0A2R6W922-F1
#
_cell.length_a   1.000
_cell.length_b   1.000
_cell.length_c   1.000
_cell.angle_alpha   90.00
_cell.angle_beta   90.00
_cell.angle_gamma   90.00
#
_symmetry.space_group_name_H-M   'P 1'
#
loop_
_entity.id
_entity.type
_entity.pdbx_description
1 polymer ?
#
loop_
_entity_poly.entity_id
_entity_poly.type
_entity_poly.pdbx_seq_one_letter_code
_entity_poly.pdbx_strand_id
1 'polypeptide(L)'
;MEFCSAGVVAQPGTIAEDTEPIWTAEDLAEKMRLDGVPVTFNWKHAGSNIQLWGSWDNWSTRRTMLHDEYGCYLVLILLPGRYEYYYVLDRNCTYPDELYLNNHHELEVFEREERRFGEAFLSTRPAILNQGPESPRSSYTSDFFTYEDFEKEPPLLPPHLSTTVLNATHLEGEPSVIPPPHYATINHMFRDISAHKIPGQGLCACLGFTHRFRSKYVSMVLYKPEFEGQDVGSIV
;
A
#
# COMPACT_ATOMS: atom_id res chain seq x y z
N MET A 1 2.53 9.53 -65.00
CA MET A 1 3.85 10.01 -64.55
C MET A 1 3.87 9.80 -63.05
N GLU A 2 4.60 8.89 -62.44
CA GLU A 2 5.59 7.91 -62.85
C GLU A 2 5.41 6.67 -61.96
N PHE A 3 5.69 5.51 -62.54
CA PHE A 3 5.77 4.20 -61.90
C PHE A 3 7.25 3.86 -61.60
N CYS A 4 7.44 2.81 -60.80
CA CYS A 4 8.66 1.99 -60.61
C CYS A 4 9.72 2.56 -59.63
N SER A 5 10.47 1.78 -58.84
CA SER A 5 10.63 0.33 -58.60
C SER A 5 11.76 0.20 -57.57
N ALA A 6 11.72 -0.69 -56.58
CA ALA A 6 12.43 -1.99 -56.52
C ALA A 6 12.36 -2.42 -55.04
N GLY A 7 12.06 -3.65 -54.63
CA GLY A 7 12.53 -4.92 -55.16
C GLY A 7 13.69 -5.43 -54.29
N VAL A 8 13.39 -5.98 -53.11
CA VAL A 8 14.31 -6.91 -52.41
C VAL A 8 13.58 -8.22 -52.17
N VAL A 9 13.93 -9.15 -53.07
CA VAL A 9 13.85 -10.60 -53.06
C VAL A 9 13.60 -11.24 -51.69
N ALA A 10 12.49 -11.96 -51.59
CA ALA A 10 12.32 -13.06 -50.64
C ALA A 10 13.28 -14.19 -51.03
N GLN A 11 14.08 -14.68 -50.08
CA GLN A 11 14.77 -15.96 -50.23
C GLN A 11 13.93 -17.09 -49.62
N PRO A 12 13.68 -18.20 -50.34
CA PRO A 12 13.12 -19.41 -49.78
C PRO A 12 14.25 -20.32 -49.27
N GLY A 13 14.14 -20.78 -48.03
CA GLY A 13 14.81 -21.97 -47.52
C GLY A 13 16.28 -21.82 -47.11
N THR A 14 16.51 -21.58 -45.82
CA THR A 14 17.55 -22.32 -45.10
C THR A 14 16.93 -22.75 -43.78
N ILE A 15 16.81 -24.06 -43.63
CA ILE A 15 16.26 -24.76 -42.48
C ILE A 15 17.22 -24.52 -41.32
N ALA A 16 16.76 -23.82 -40.30
CA ALA A 16 17.19 -24.05 -38.93
C ALA A 16 15.94 -24.58 -38.21
N GLU A 17 16.00 -25.85 -37.84
CA GLU A 17 15.07 -26.49 -36.92
C GLU A 17 14.98 -25.63 -35.66
N ASP A 18 13.79 -25.08 -35.41
CA ASP A 18 13.14 -25.00 -34.10
C ASP A 18 11.76 -24.36 -34.35
N THR A 19 10.77 -25.23 -34.53
CA THR A 19 9.37 -24.81 -34.72
C THR A 19 8.82 -24.37 -33.38
N GLU A 20 9.05 -23.10 -33.02
CA GLU A 20 8.18 -22.42 -32.05
C GLU A 20 6.73 -22.56 -32.55
N PRO A 21 5.80 -23.07 -31.74
CA PRO A 21 4.43 -23.30 -32.20
C PRO A 21 3.80 -21.99 -32.64
N ILE A 22 3.30 -21.95 -33.88
CA ILE A 22 2.44 -20.88 -34.35
C ILE A 22 1.16 -20.94 -33.50
N TRP A 23 1.12 -20.19 -32.40
CA TRP A 23 -0.08 -20.11 -31.57
C TRP A 23 -1.23 -19.57 -32.43
N THR A 24 -2.36 -20.27 -32.42
CA THR A 24 -3.58 -19.72 -33.02
C THR A 24 -4.09 -18.55 -32.18
N ALA A 25 -4.97 -17.72 -32.73
CA ALA A 25 -5.56 -16.59 -31.99
C ALA A 25 -6.33 -17.06 -30.73
N GLU A 26 -6.89 -18.27 -30.77
CA GLU A 26 -7.60 -18.90 -29.65
C GLU A 26 -6.62 -19.38 -28.57
N ASP A 27 -5.51 -20.00 -28.97
CA ASP A 27 -4.46 -20.43 -28.03
C ASP A 27 -3.81 -19.24 -27.32
N LEU A 28 -3.57 -18.15 -28.05
CA LEU A 28 -3.02 -16.92 -27.49
C LEU A 28 -4.01 -16.27 -26.51
N ALA A 29 -5.31 -16.29 -26.83
CA ALA A 29 -6.35 -15.76 -25.94
C ALA A 29 -6.46 -16.56 -24.64
N GLU A 30 -6.39 -17.89 -24.70
CA GLU A 30 -6.39 -18.74 -23.50
C GLU A 30 -5.11 -18.57 -22.69
N LYS A 31 -3.95 -18.44 -23.35
CA LYS A 31 -2.68 -18.15 -22.68
C LYS A 31 -2.71 -16.79 -21.98
N MET A 32 -3.23 -15.75 -22.63
CA MET A 32 -3.45 -14.43 -22.01
C MET A 32 -4.42 -14.51 -20.82
N ARG A 33 -5.43 -15.37 -20.88
CA ARG A 33 -6.39 -15.56 -19.78
C ARG A 33 -5.74 -16.23 -18.55
N LEU A 34 -4.83 -17.16 -18.76
CA LEU A 34 -4.14 -17.90 -17.69
C LEU A 34 -2.95 -17.12 -17.11
N ASP A 35 -2.06 -16.66 -17.98
CA ASP A 35 -0.74 -16.12 -17.61
C ASP A 35 -0.61 -14.61 -17.86
N GLY A 36 -1.65 -13.97 -18.38
CA GLY A 36 -1.61 -12.55 -18.70
C GLY A 36 -1.60 -11.66 -17.46
N VAL A 37 -0.98 -10.49 -17.65
CA VAL A 37 -0.88 -9.41 -16.68
C VAL A 37 -1.76 -8.25 -17.15
N PRO A 38 -2.66 -7.73 -16.30
CA PRO A 38 -3.44 -6.55 -16.64
C PRO A 38 -2.53 -5.31 -16.64
N VAL A 39 -2.46 -4.64 -17.79
CA VAL A 39 -1.69 -3.40 -18.00
C VAL A 39 -2.67 -2.27 -18.29
N THR A 40 -2.57 -1.19 -17.49
CA THR A 40 -3.39 0.01 -17.66
C THR A 40 -2.63 1.08 -18.44
N PHE A 41 -3.16 1.44 -19.60
CA PHE A 41 -2.71 2.57 -20.40
C PHE A 41 -3.56 3.79 -20.03
N ASN A 42 -2.91 4.91 -19.71
CA ASN A 42 -3.58 6.14 -19.32
C ASN A 42 -3.23 7.26 -20.29
N TRP A 43 -4.25 7.97 -20.74
CA TRP A 43 -4.08 9.20 -21.50
C TRP A 43 -4.39 10.41 -20.59
N LYS A 44 -3.38 11.23 -20.36
CA LYS A 44 -3.45 12.35 -19.40
C LYS A 44 -3.97 13.66 -20.02
N HIS A 45 -4.15 13.71 -21.33
CA HIS A 45 -4.54 14.92 -22.02
C HIS A 45 -6.04 14.89 -22.34
N ALA A 46 -6.59 16.02 -22.80
CA ALA A 46 -7.94 16.00 -23.35
C ALA A 46 -7.97 15.16 -24.65
N GLY A 47 -9.15 14.82 -25.13
CA GLY A 47 -9.37 14.11 -26.40
C GLY A 47 -10.67 13.33 -26.34
N SER A 48 -11.37 13.21 -27.47
CA SER A 48 -12.69 12.57 -27.53
C SER A 48 -12.68 11.19 -28.16
N ASN A 49 -11.70 10.88 -29.00
CA ASN A 49 -11.54 9.58 -29.64
C ASN A 49 -10.06 9.23 -29.68
N ILE A 50 -9.63 8.53 -28.64
CA ILE A 50 -8.23 8.14 -28.44
C ILE A 50 -8.18 6.64 -28.60
N GLN A 51 -7.33 6.18 -29.52
CA GLN A 51 -7.16 4.75 -29.77
C GLN A 51 -5.72 4.35 -29.48
N LEU A 52 -5.56 3.11 -29.06
CA LEU A 52 -4.28 2.47 -28.80
C LEU A 52 -4.04 1.42 -29.89
N TRP A 53 -2.84 1.42 -30.47
CA TRP A 53 -2.37 0.36 -31.39
C TRP A 53 -0.98 -0.07 -30.94
N GLY A 54 -0.75 -1.38 -31.00
CA GLY A 54 0.47 -1.96 -30.46
C GLY A 54 0.86 -3.26 -31.14
N SER A 55 2.09 -3.65 -30.86
CA SER A 55 2.75 -4.85 -31.40
C SER A 55 2.21 -6.18 -30.85
N TRP A 56 1.42 -6.17 -29.76
CA TRP A 56 0.91 -7.39 -29.10
C TRP A 56 0.04 -8.29 -29.99
N ASP A 57 -0.55 -7.73 -31.04
CA ASP A 57 -1.33 -8.46 -32.04
C ASP A 57 -0.77 -8.27 -33.46
N ASN A 58 0.53 -8.02 -33.56
CA ASN A 58 1.21 -7.68 -34.81
C ASN A 58 0.59 -6.46 -35.50
N TRP A 59 0.25 -5.42 -34.72
CA TRP A 59 -0.32 -4.18 -35.23
C TRP A 59 -1.61 -4.42 -36.04
N SER A 60 -2.45 -5.36 -35.61
CA SER A 60 -3.66 -5.71 -36.35
C SER A 60 -4.90 -4.94 -35.86
N THR A 61 -5.05 -4.73 -34.54
CA THR A 61 -6.28 -4.13 -33.98
C THR A 61 -6.03 -2.80 -33.28
N ARG A 62 -6.85 -1.80 -33.61
CA ARG A 62 -6.90 -0.52 -32.87
C ARG A 62 -7.99 -0.60 -31.82
N ARG A 63 -7.69 -0.20 -30.60
CA ARG A 63 -8.63 -0.25 -29.48
C ARG A 63 -8.92 1.15 -28.95
N THR A 64 -10.18 1.55 -28.96
CA THR A 64 -10.62 2.83 -28.40
C THR A 64 -10.52 2.80 -26.88
N MET A 65 -9.94 3.86 -26.32
CA MET A 65 -9.84 4.04 -24.87
C MET A 65 -11.19 4.46 -24.28
N LEU A 66 -11.44 4.05 -23.05
CA LEU A 66 -12.63 4.41 -22.29
C LEU A 66 -12.45 5.80 -21.67
N HIS A 67 -13.57 6.51 -21.50
CA HIS A 67 -13.63 7.81 -20.84
C HIS A 67 -14.56 7.75 -19.63
N ASP A 68 -14.09 8.19 -18.47
CA ASP A 68 -14.90 8.37 -17.27
C ASP A 68 -14.71 9.78 -16.66
N GLU A 69 -15.29 10.00 -15.48
CA GLU A 69 -15.19 11.27 -14.74
C GLU A 69 -13.76 11.61 -14.27
N TYR A 70 -12.86 10.62 -14.24
CA TYR A 70 -11.51 10.70 -13.67
C TYR A 70 -10.39 10.64 -14.73
N GLY A 71 -10.70 10.24 -15.96
CA GLY A 71 -9.73 10.29 -17.06
C GLY A 71 -10.07 9.39 -18.26
N CYS A 72 -9.06 9.21 -19.12
CA CYS A 72 -9.11 8.35 -20.29
C CYS A 72 -8.13 7.18 -20.13
N TYR A 73 -8.62 5.95 -20.20
CA TYR A 73 -7.82 4.75 -19.94
C TYR A 73 -8.23 3.53 -20.77
N LEU A 74 -7.31 2.58 -20.90
CA LEU A 74 -7.58 1.26 -21.47
C LEU A 74 -6.80 0.21 -20.69
N VAL A 75 -7.46 -0.88 -20.31
CA VAL A 75 -6.81 -2.03 -19.66
C VAL A 75 -6.71 -3.16 -20.66
N LEU A 76 -5.50 -3.65 -20.90
CA LEU A 76 -5.23 -4.83 -21.72
C LEU A 76 -4.58 -5.92 -20.88
N ILE A 77 -4.95 -7.17 -21.15
CA ILE A 77 -4.27 -8.32 -20.59
C ILE A 77 -3.19 -8.73 -21.59
N LEU A 78 -1.93 -8.57 -21.20
CA LEU A 78 -0.76 -8.85 -22.03
C LEU A 78 0.07 -9.96 -21.40
N LEU A 79 0.72 -10.77 -22.22
CA LEU A 79 1.71 -11.72 -21.71
C LEU A 79 2.99 -10.97 -21.30
N PRO A 80 3.82 -11.57 -20.45
CA PRO A 80 5.15 -11.04 -20.16
C PRO A 80 5.99 -10.93 -21.44
N GLY A 81 6.63 -9.78 -21.65
CA GLY A 81 7.36 -9.48 -22.86
C GLY A 81 7.53 -7.99 -23.10
N ARG A 82 8.26 -7.64 -24.17
CA ARG A 82 8.45 -6.26 -24.61
C ARG A 82 7.51 -5.96 -25.77
N TYR A 83 6.79 -4.85 -25.65
CA TYR A 83 5.81 -4.39 -26.63
C TYR A 83 6.07 -2.95 -26.98
N GLU A 84 5.90 -2.63 -28.25
CA GLU A 84 5.78 -1.25 -28.72
C GLU A 84 4.32 -0.87 -28.92
N TYR A 85 3.98 0.39 -28.67
CA TYR A 85 2.65 0.95 -28.92
C TYR A 85 2.69 2.45 -29.24
N TYR A 86 1.58 2.96 -29.76
CA TYR A 86 1.36 4.39 -29.97
C TYR A 86 -0.12 4.74 -29.78
N TYR A 87 -0.35 6.03 -29.54
CA TYR A 87 -1.69 6.61 -29.47
C TYR A 87 -2.09 7.16 -30.83
N VAL A 88 -3.24 6.74 -31.32
CA VAL A 88 -3.90 7.31 -32.50
C VAL A 88 -4.93 8.31 -32.01
N LEU A 89 -4.74 9.58 -32.37
CA LEU A 89 -5.72 10.63 -32.15
C LEU A 89 -6.49 10.88 -33.46
N ASP A 90 -7.80 11.09 -33.37
CA ASP A 90 -8.57 11.56 -34.53
C ASP A 90 -8.10 12.94 -34.98
N ARG A 91 -8.10 13.18 -36.30
CA ARG A 91 -7.57 14.38 -36.97
C ARG A 91 -8.15 15.73 -36.50
N ASN A 92 -9.21 15.71 -35.67
CA ASN A 92 -9.85 16.90 -35.11
C ASN A 92 -9.34 17.28 -33.72
N CYS A 93 -8.39 16.52 -33.16
CA CYS A 93 -7.72 16.84 -31.91
C CYS A 93 -6.70 17.97 -32.14
N THR A 94 -7.05 19.20 -31.78
CA THR A 94 -6.12 20.33 -31.80
C THR A 94 -5.20 20.30 -30.58
N TYR A 95 -4.11 19.55 -30.66
CA TYR A 95 -3.01 19.64 -29.68
C TYR A 95 -1.81 20.37 -30.26
N PRO A 96 -1.23 21.34 -29.52
CA PRO A 96 -0.07 22.12 -29.97
C PRO A 96 1.26 21.38 -29.86
N ASP A 97 1.31 20.21 -29.19
CA ASP A 97 2.53 19.40 -29.09
C ASP A 97 2.51 18.28 -30.13
N GLU A 98 3.29 18.47 -31.19
CA GLU A 98 3.66 17.46 -32.19
C GLU A 98 4.38 16.23 -31.58
N LEU A 99 4.62 16.24 -30.26
CA LEU A 99 5.36 15.23 -29.52
C LEU A 99 4.63 13.88 -29.39
N TYR A 100 3.31 13.81 -29.56
CA TYR A 100 2.54 12.56 -29.29
C TYR A 100 2.11 11.81 -30.55
N LEU A 101 2.25 12.40 -31.73
CA LEU A 101 1.62 11.86 -32.93
C LEU A 101 2.42 10.69 -33.57
N ASN A 102 3.69 10.50 -33.21
CA ASN A 102 4.57 9.49 -33.84
C ASN A 102 5.64 8.88 -32.91
N ASN A 103 5.50 8.99 -31.59
CA ASN A 103 6.50 8.42 -30.68
C ASN A 103 6.20 6.93 -30.43
N HIS A 104 7.15 6.06 -30.78
CA HIS A 104 7.15 4.67 -30.35
C HIS A 104 7.34 4.63 -28.84
N HIS A 105 6.35 4.10 -28.14
CA HIS A 105 6.45 3.83 -26.71
C HIS A 105 6.80 2.37 -26.50
N GLU A 106 7.86 2.12 -25.74
CA GLU A 106 8.25 0.77 -25.31
C GLU A 106 7.60 0.45 -23.95
N LEU A 107 7.08 -0.77 -23.84
CA LEU A 107 6.46 -1.34 -22.66
C LEU A 107 7.11 -2.69 -22.36
N GLU A 108 7.66 -2.86 -21.17
CA GLU A 108 8.13 -4.16 -20.67
C GLU A 108 7.13 -4.69 -19.64
N VAL A 109 6.51 -5.82 -19.95
CA VAL A 109 5.59 -6.55 -19.07
C VAL A 109 6.37 -7.69 -18.43
N PHE A 110 6.44 -7.69 -17.10
CA PHE A 110 7.11 -8.76 -16.35
C PHE A 110 6.14 -9.88 -16.03
N GLU A 111 6.67 -11.07 -15.76
CA GLU A 111 5.87 -12.18 -15.25
C GLU A 111 5.11 -11.78 -13.98
N ARG A 112 3.96 -12.42 -13.77
CA ARG A 112 3.22 -12.34 -12.51
C ARG A 112 4.02 -13.07 -11.42
N GLU A 113 5.18 -12.56 -11.07
CA GLU A 113 5.74 -12.87 -9.77
C GLU A 113 4.85 -12.21 -8.73
N GLU A 114 4.55 -12.92 -7.65
CA GLU A 114 4.11 -12.37 -6.37
C GLU A 114 5.16 -11.39 -5.77
N ARG A 115 5.93 -10.67 -6.60
CA ARG A 115 6.79 -9.57 -6.21
C ARG A 115 5.91 -8.44 -5.71
N ARG A 116 5.58 -8.59 -4.45
CA ARG A 116 5.46 -7.56 -3.43
C ARG A 116 4.69 -6.35 -3.92
N PHE A 117 3.38 -6.46 -3.72
CA PHE A 117 2.55 -5.32 -3.36
C PHE A 117 3.23 -4.40 -2.31
N GLY A 118 4.22 -4.90 -1.56
CA GLY A 118 5.09 -4.12 -0.69
C GLY A 118 6.06 -3.14 -1.38
N GLU A 119 6.65 -3.42 -2.54
CA GLU A 119 7.69 -2.56 -3.12
C GLU A 119 7.12 -1.30 -3.79
N ALA A 120 6.00 -1.44 -4.52
CA ALA A 120 5.24 -0.29 -5.02
C ALA A 120 4.57 0.50 -3.87
N PHE A 121 4.10 -0.17 -2.81
CA PHE A 121 3.52 0.49 -1.63
C PHE A 121 4.57 1.26 -0.80
N LEU A 122 5.81 0.78 -0.74
CA LEU A 122 6.92 1.52 -0.13
C LEU A 122 7.26 2.79 -0.92
N SER A 123 7.15 2.75 -2.26
CA SER A 123 7.38 3.92 -3.13
C SER A 123 6.25 4.96 -3.06
N THR A 124 5.02 4.54 -2.75
CA THR A 124 3.85 5.42 -2.67
C THR A 124 3.24 5.34 -1.29
N ARG A 125 4.02 5.59 -0.23
CA ARG A 125 3.46 5.86 1.11
C ARG A 125 2.49 7.05 0.97
N PRO A 126 1.16 6.86 1.08
CA PRO A 126 0.27 8.01 1.16
C PRO A 126 0.64 8.79 2.43
N ALA A 127 0.57 10.11 2.38
CA ALA A 127 0.88 11.01 3.50
C ALA A 127 0.08 10.71 4.79
N ILE A 128 -0.90 9.81 4.74
CA ILE A 128 -1.63 9.26 5.88
C ILE A 128 -0.70 8.45 6.82
N LEU A 129 0.41 7.88 6.32
CA LEU A 129 1.41 7.17 7.13
C LEU A 129 2.46 8.10 7.78
N ASN A 130 2.45 9.41 7.51
CA ASN A 130 3.42 10.37 8.06
C ASN A 130 3.06 10.88 9.48
N GLN A 131 2.22 10.16 10.23
CA GLN A 131 2.03 10.49 11.65
C GLN A 131 3.11 9.80 12.49
N GLY A 132 4.25 10.50 12.62
CA GLY A 132 5.33 10.18 13.54
C GLY A 132 6.57 9.63 12.85
N PRO A 133 7.78 10.15 13.16
CA PRO A 133 9.00 9.51 12.71
C PRO A 133 9.08 8.08 13.26
N GLU A 134 9.51 7.13 12.42
CA GLU A 134 9.89 5.82 12.92
C GLU A 134 10.95 5.99 14.01
N SER A 135 10.80 5.24 15.08
CA SER A 135 11.78 5.12 16.14
C SER A 135 13.19 4.89 15.55
N PRO A 136 14.21 5.69 15.92
CA PRO A 136 15.54 5.54 15.35
C PRO A 136 16.12 4.14 15.59
N ARG A 137 16.83 3.57 14.62
CA ARG A 137 17.33 2.18 14.72
C ARG A 137 18.42 1.97 15.78
N SER A 138 19.19 3.01 16.13
CA SER A 138 20.32 2.90 17.06
C SER A 138 20.75 4.21 17.72
N SER A 139 20.04 5.33 17.52
CA SER A 139 20.43 6.64 18.08
C SER A 139 19.79 6.91 19.44
N TYR A 140 19.34 5.87 20.15
CA TYR A 140 18.87 6.03 21.51
C TYR A 140 20.06 6.32 22.41
N THR A 141 20.03 7.46 23.10
CA THR A 141 20.97 7.78 24.17
C THR A 141 20.28 7.59 25.51
N SER A 142 21.06 7.43 26.58
CA SER A 142 20.56 7.44 27.96
C SER A 142 20.96 8.72 28.69
N ASP A 143 21.23 9.77 27.92
CA ASP A 143 21.61 11.08 28.45
C ASP A 143 20.40 11.72 29.13
N PHE A 144 20.66 12.53 30.15
CA PHE A 144 19.60 13.28 30.83
C PHE A 144 19.05 14.37 29.90
N PHE A 145 17.75 14.62 29.99
CA PHE A 145 17.09 15.72 29.30
C PHE A 145 17.69 17.07 29.71
N THR A 146 17.81 17.99 28.75
CA THR A 146 18.26 19.37 29.01
C THR A 146 17.07 20.31 29.16
N TYR A 147 17.29 21.55 29.56
CA TYR A 147 16.20 22.52 29.74
C TYR A 147 15.47 22.82 28.43
N GLU A 148 16.20 22.84 27.32
CA GLU A 148 15.70 23.08 25.97
C GLU A 148 14.64 22.05 25.54
N ASP A 149 14.76 20.80 26.01
CA ASP A 149 13.80 19.73 25.71
C ASP A 149 12.39 20.00 26.30
N PHE A 150 12.32 20.79 27.38
CA PHE A 150 11.08 21.14 28.07
C PHE A 150 10.44 22.45 27.61
N GLU A 151 11.08 23.20 26.71
CA GLU A 151 10.54 24.48 26.21
C GLU A 151 9.29 24.29 25.35
N LYS A 152 9.14 23.10 24.75
CA LYS A 152 7.97 22.77 23.92
C LYS A 152 6.82 22.28 24.79
N GLU A 153 5.66 22.93 24.65
CA GLU A 153 4.44 22.51 25.33
C GLU A 153 4.05 21.07 24.92
N PRO A 154 3.75 20.18 25.89
CA PRO A 154 3.34 18.82 25.58
C PRO A 154 2.00 18.81 24.84
N PRO A 155 1.76 17.80 23.98
CA PRO A 155 0.49 17.68 23.28
C PRO A 155 -0.66 17.47 24.27
N LEU A 156 -1.84 18.01 23.92
CA LEU A 156 -3.06 17.79 24.68
C LEU A 156 -3.41 16.30 24.73
N LEU A 157 -3.90 15.84 25.88
CA LEU A 157 -4.32 14.46 26.08
C LEU A 157 -5.46 14.12 25.11
N PRO A 158 -5.30 13.10 24.24
CA PRO A 158 -6.38 12.66 23.38
C PRO A 158 -7.59 12.19 24.21
N PRO A 159 -8.82 12.61 23.88
CA PRO A 159 -10.00 12.29 24.68
C PRO A 159 -10.27 10.78 24.77
N HIS A 160 -9.86 10.01 23.75
CA HIS A 160 -10.01 8.55 23.72
C HIS A 160 -9.30 7.84 24.89
N LEU A 161 -8.18 8.37 25.39
CA LEU A 161 -7.40 7.77 26.47
C LEU A 161 -8.00 8.00 27.86
N SER A 162 -9.09 8.78 27.96
CA SER A 162 -9.80 8.98 29.23
C SER A 162 -10.69 7.79 29.60
N THR A 163 -10.95 6.88 28.66
CA THR A 163 -11.82 5.72 28.86
C THR A 163 -11.04 4.42 28.72
N THR A 164 -11.27 3.49 29.63
CA THR A 164 -10.69 2.14 29.57
C THR A 164 -11.81 1.11 29.49
N VAL A 165 -11.55 0.02 28.76
CA VAL A 165 -12.50 -1.10 28.65
C VAL A 165 -12.77 -1.78 29.99
N LEU A 166 -11.87 -1.64 30.97
CA LEU A 166 -12.04 -2.17 32.32
C LEU A 166 -13.05 -1.38 33.16
N ASN A 167 -13.36 -0.13 32.76
CA ASN A 167 -14.38 0.70 33.40
C ASN A 167 -15.71 0.66 32.64
N ALA A 168 -15.81 -0.13 31.57
CA ALA A 168 -17.03 -0.25 30.81
C ALA A 168 -18.09 -1.00 31.63
N THR A 169 -19.36 -0.57 31.51
CA THR A 169 -20.49 -1.27 32.13
C THR A 169 -20.55 -2.69 31.62
N HIS A 170 -20.60 -3.65 32.53
CA HIS A 170 -20.70 -5.06 32.23
C HIS A 170 -21.94 -5.35 31.38
N LEU A 171 -21.77 -6.04 30.23
CA LEU A 171 -22.89 -6.49 29.40
C LEU A 171 -23.50 -7.71 30.10
N GLU A 172 -24.81 -7.65 30.38
CA GLU A 172 -25.54 -8.72 31.07
C GLU A 172 -25.29 -10.08 30.39
N GLY A 173 -24.64 -11.01 31.09
CA GLY A 173 -24.43 -12.38 30.60
C GLY A 173 -23.19 -13.08 31.14
N GLU A 174 -22.00 -12.47 31.06
CA GLU A 174 -20.76 -13.12 31.54
C GLU A 174 -19.65 -12.13 31.96
N PRO A 175 -19.14 -12.16 33.22
CA PRO A 175 -18.15 -11.22 33.78
C PRO A 175 -16.81 -11.16 33.02
N SER A 176 -16.53 -12.14 32.17
CA SER A 176 -15.34 -12.27 31.32
C SER A 176 -15.46 -11.52 29.99
N VAL A 177 -16.68 -11.12 29.57
CA VAL A 177 -16.94 -10.53 28.26
C VAL A 177 -16.81 -9.01 28.34
N ILE A 178 -15.64 -8.52 27.98
CA ILE A 178 -15.30 -7.10 27.88
C ILE A 178 -15.68 -6.60 26.46
N PRO A 179 -16.28 -5.42 26.30
CA PRO A 179 -16.58 -4.88 24.98
C PRO A 179 -15.30 -4.66 24.15
N PRO A 180 -15.37 -4.71 22.80
CA PRO A 180 -14.21 -4.44 21.95
C PRO A 180 -13.59 -3.06 22.26
N PRO A 181 -12.27 -2.99 22.50
CA PRO A 181 -11.59 -1.72 22.74
C PRO A 181 -11.58 -0.83 21.50
N HIS A 182 -11.54 0.48 21.72
CA HIS A 182 -11.19 1.43 20.67
C HIS A 182 -9.71 1.23 20.27
N TYR A 183 -9.38 1.27 18.98
CA TYR A 183 -8.01 0.99 18.52
C TYR A 183 -6.96 1.93 19.13
N ALA A 184 -7.34 3.18 19.40
CA ALA A 184 -6.46 4.18 20.01
C ALA A 184 -6.18 3.96 21.51
N THR A 185 -6.87 3.04 22.19
CA THR A 185 -6.60 2.72 23.60
C THR A 185 -5.75 1.46 23.77
N ILE A 186 -5.45 0.76 22.66
CA ILE A 186 -4.60 -0.43 22.64
C ILE A 186 -3.14 -0.03 22.86
N ASN A 187 -2.38 -0.84 23.60
CA ASN A 187 -0.99 -0.59 24.01
C ASN A 187 -0.79 0.59 24.96
N HIS A 188 -1.87 1.18 25.48
CA HIS A 188 -1.82 2.16 26.56
C HIS A 188 -1.98 1.47 27.92
N MET A 189 -1.19 1.91 28.89
CA MET A 189 -1.23 1.44 30.27
C MET A 189 -2.14 2.35 31.11
N PHE A 190 -3.05 1.74 31.85
CA PHE A 190 -3.95 2.38 32.80
C PHE A 190 -3.54 1.98 34.21
N ARG A 191 -3.56 2.92 35.16
CA ARG A 191 -3.32 2.66 36.58
C ARG A 191 -4.56 3.01 37.37
N ASP A 192 -5.00 2.11 38.23
CA ASP A 192 -6.05 2.41 39.19
C ASP A 192 -5.45 3.21 40.36
N ILE A 193 -5.81 4.49 40.41
CA ILE A 193 -5.41 5.42 41.47
C ILE A 193 -6.28 5.33 42.72
N SER A 194 -7.24 4.40 42.79
CA SER A 194 -8.10 4.19 43.96
C SER A 194 -7.73 2.92 44.74
N ALA A 195 -7.04 1.97 44.11
CA ALA A 195 -6.63 0.70 44.71
C ALA A 195 -5.81 0.85 46.01
N HIS A 196 -4.99 1.90 46.13
CA HIS A 196 -4.19 2.18 47.34
C HIS A 196 -5.01 2.71 48.52
N LYS A 197 -6.30 3.02 48.32
CA LYS A 197 -7.19 3.60 49.35
C LYS A 197 -8.06 2.56 50.05
N ILE A 198 -7.90 1.27 49.74
CA ILE A 198 -8.71 0.20 50.35
C ILE A 198 -8.23 -0.01 51.79
N PRO A 199 -9.02 0.35 52.81
CA PRO A 199 -8.60 0.23 54.20
C PRO A 199 -8.37 -1.24 54.56
N GLY A 200 -7.20 -1.57 55.11
CA GLY A 200 -6.86 -2.91 55.58
C GLY A 200 -6.24 -3.86 54.54
N GLN A 201 -6.09 -3.44 53.29
CA GLN A 201 -5.24 -4.12 52.30
C GLN A 201 -3.96 -3.30 52.12
N GLY A 202 -2.79 -3.95 52.11
CA GLY A 202 -1.51 -3.27 51.89
C GLY A 202 -1.50 -2.49 50.57
N LEU A 203 -0.64 -1.48 50.44
CA LEU A 203 -0.58 -0.69 49.21
C LEU A 203 -0.34 -1.62 48.01
N CYS A 204 -1.19 -1.52 46.99
CA CYS A 204 -1.10 -2.31 45.77
C CYS A 204 -1.28 -1.39 44.57
N ALA A 205 -0.35 -1.46 43.62
CA ALA A 205 -0.54 -0.92 42.30
C ALA A 205 -1.36 -1.92 41.47
N CYS A 206 -2.48 -1.46 40.92
CA CYS A 206 -3.24 -2.19 39.91
C CYS A 206 -3.02 -1.52 38.55
N LEU A 207 -2.43 -2.27 37.61
CA LEU A 207 -2.11 -1.83 36.26
C LEU A 207 -2.94 -2.62 35.26
N GLY A 208 -3.65 -1.94 34.38
CA GLY A 208 -4.40 -2.52 33.28
C GLY A 208 -3.78 -2.16 31.93
N PHE A 209 -3.65 -3.12 31.02
CA PHE A 209 -3.31 -2.81 29.62
C PHE A 209 -4.05 -3.75 28.67
N THR A 210 -4.33 -3.27 27.45
CA THR A 210 -5.00 -4.06 26.42
C THR A 210 -4.10 -4.21 25.21
N HIS A 211 -3.90 -5.44 24.76
CA HIS A 211 -3.08 -5.78 23.61
C HIS A 211 -3.88 -6.55 22.56
N ARG A 212 -3.51 -6.39 21.29
CA ARG A 212 -4.14 -7.10 20.18
C ARG A 212 -3.25 -8.29 19.76
N PHE A 213 -3.80 -9.49 19.83
CA PHE A 213 -3.18 -10.69 19.28
C PHE A 213 -3.99 -11.20 18.08
N ARG A 214 -3.44 -11.04 16.86
CA ARG A 214 -4.12 -11.33 15.59
C ARG A 214 -5.48 -10.59 15.48
N SER A 215 -6.58 -11.33 15.50
CA SER A 215 -7.95 -10.82 15.42
C SER A 215 -8.65 -10.72 16.79
N LYS A 216 -7.91 -10.94 17.89
CA LYS A 216 -8.45 -10.94 19.26
C LYS A 216 -7.78 -9.85 20.11
N TYR A 217 -8.51 -9.39 21.11
CA TYR A 217 -8.01 -8.44 22.11
C TYR A 217 -7.89 -9.14 23.46
N VAL A 218 -6.82 -8.85 24.18
CA VAL A 218 -6.54 -9.39 25.50
C VAL A 218 -6.28 -8.22 26.43
N SER A 219 -7.13 -8.07 27.44
CA SER A 219 -6.94 -7.09 28.52
C SER A 219 -6.34 -7.82 29.73
N MET A 220 -5.21 -7.33 30.21
CA MET A 220 -4.50 -7.91 31.35
C MET A 220 -4.52 -6.92 32.52
N VAL A 221 -4.67 -7.46 33.72
CA VAL A 221 -4.58 -6.70 34.98
C VAL A 221 -3.44 -7.28 35.81
N LEU A 222 -2.46 -6.46 36.13
CA LEU A 222 -1.32 -6.79 36.98
C LEU A 222 -1.50 -6.13 38.35
N TYR A 223 -1.54 -6.96 39.38
CA TYR A 223 -1.47 -6.52 40.78
C TYR A 223 -0.03 -6.63 41.26
N LYS A 224 0.56 -5.50 41.64
CA LYS A 224 1.91 -5.43 42.20
C LYS A 224 1.83 -4.84 43.61
N PRO A 225 2.34 -5.52 44.65
CA PRO A 225 2.42 -4.94 45.97
C PRO A 225 3.40 -3.76 45.96
N GLU A 226 3.00 -2.65 46.57
CA GLU A 226 3.87 -1.52 46.88
C GLU A 226 4.29 -1.66 48.35
N PHE A 227 5.57 -1.89 48.57
CA PHE A 227 6.13 -1.84 49.91
C PHE A 227 6.41 -0.37 50.24
N GLU A 228 5.84 0.15 51.32
CA GLU A 228 6.36 1.38 51.93
C GLU A 228 7.80 1.08 52.35
N GLY A 229 8.76 1.59 51.59
CA GLY A 229 10.15 1.59 52.00
C GLY A 229 10.23 2.36 53.31
N GLN A 230 10.55 1.66 54.39
CA GLN A 230 11.22 2.28 55.53
C GLN A 230 12.37 3.13 54.97
N ASP A 231 12.42 4.41 55.34
CA ASP A 231 13.54 5.31 55.08
C ASP A 231 14.86 4.58 55.40
N VAL A 232 15.52 4.05 54.37
CA VAL A 232 16.93 3.70 54.48
C VAL A 232 17.65 4.99 54.14
N GLY A 233 18.02 5.68 55.21
CA GLY A 233 18.57 7.02 55.18
C GLY A 233 19.70 7.19 54.17
N SER A 234 19.79 8.43 53.69
CA SER A 234 20.92 9.06 53.02
C SER A 234 22.24 8.31 53.25
N ILE A 235 22.81 7.77 52.17
CA ILE A 235 24.24 7.50 52.11
C ILE A 235 24.81 8.49 51.10
N VAL A 236 25.66 9.34 51.67
CA VAL A 236 26.53 10.36 51.08
C VAL A 236 27.24 9.87 49.82
#